data_AF-A0A1F4VKP8-F1
#
_entry.id   AF-A0A1F4VKP8-F1
#
_cell.length_a   1.000
_cell.length_b   1.000
_cell.length_c   1.000
_cell.angle_alpha   90.00
_cell.angle_beta   90.00
_cell.angle_gamma   90.00
#
_symmetry.space_group_name_H-M   'P 1'
#
loop_
_entity.id
_entity.type
_entity.pdbx_description
1 polymer ?
#
loop_
_entity_poly.entity_id
_entity_poly.type
_entity_poly.pdbx_seq_one_letter_code
_entity_poly.pdbx_strand_id
1 'polypeptide(L)'
;MDENTSKRPNPVKLGDKVRIGKVWYTIGFSSAFDFNKALMRYKDRSDIPDDELISLTDATGYPYEFKLSIVWDAVLAQQAKK
;
A
#
# COMPACT_ATOMS: atom_id res chain seq x y z
N MET A 1 5.06 -4.64 26.62
CA MET A 1 4.60 -5.31 25.40
C MET A 1 3.91 -4.24 24.59
N ASP A 2 4.55 -3.73 23.54
CA ASP A 2 3.96 -2.68 22.73
C ASP A 2 2.80 -3.24 21.90
N GLU A 3 1.65 -2.63 22.10
CA GLU A 3 0.34 -2.90 21.50
C GLU A 3 0.34 -2.51 20.01
N ASN A 4 1.20 -3.14 19.21
CA ASN A 4 1.23 -2.94 17.76
C ASN A 4 0.52 -4.09 17.04
N THR A 5 -0.62 -4.50 17.60
CA THR A 5 -1.57 -5.42 16.97
C THR A 5 -2.15 -4.78 15.72
N SER A 6 -1.70 -5.26 14.56
CA SER A 6 -2.47 -5.27 13.30
C SER A 6 -3.26 -4.01 12.97
N LYS A 7 -2.60 -2.86 12.87
CA LYS A 7 -3.27 -1.70 12.28
C LYS A 7 -3.41 -1.94 10.77
N ARG A 8 -4.66 -2.04 10.32
CA ARG A 8 -5.01 -2.19 8.92
C ARG A 8 -5.22 -0.81 8.27
N PRO A 9 -4.64 -0.54 7.10
CA PRO A 9 -4.88 0.69 6.37
C PRO A 9 -6.33 0.78 5.90
N ASN A 10 -6.82 2.00 5.80
CA ASN A 10 -8.08 2.31 5.13
C ASN A 10 -7.95 2.15 3.61
N PRO A 11 -9.07 1.92 2.90
CA PRO A 11 -9.09 1.92 1.45
C PRO A 11 -8.46 3.17 0.82
N VAL A 12 -7.80 2.98 -0.30
CA VAL A 12 -7.12 4.02 -1.08
C VAL A 12 -7.93 4.43 -2.29
N LYS A 13 -7.69 5.63 -2.80
CA LYS A 13 -8.31 6.18 -4.02
C LYS A 13 -7.28 6.33 -5.14
N LEU A 14 -7.76 6.36 -6.38
CA LEU A 14 -6.95 6.75 -7.53
C LEU A 14 -6.32 8.13 -7.30
N GLY A 15 -5.02 8.23 -7.54
CA GLY A 15 -4.26 9.46 -7.38
C GLY A 15 -3.75 9.70 -5.95
N ASP A 16 -4.10 8.85 -4.98
CA ASP A 16 -3.47 8.88 -3.67
C ASP A 16 -1.97 8.65 -3.83
N LYS A 17 -1.16 9.37 -3.05
CA LYS A 17 0.30 9.30 -3.11
C LYS A 17 0.86 8.68 -1.86
N VAL A 18 1.60 7.58 -1.98
CA VAL A 18 2.26 6.91 -0.85
C VAL A 18 3.76 7.16 -0.89
N ARG A 19 4.41 7.20 0.28
CA ARG A 19 5.87 7.35 0.37
C ARG A 19 6.52 6.01 0.68
N ILE A 20 7.35 5.53 -0.22
CA ILE A 20 8.15 4.31 -0.02
C ILE A 20 9.62 4.72 -0.01
N GLY A 21 10.27 4.53 1.13
CA GLY A 21 11.60 5.11 1.39
C GLY A 21 11.58 6.64 1.32
N LYS A 22 12.34 7.21 0.38
CA LYS A 22 12.45 8.67 0.15
C LYS A 22 11.63 9.16 -1.05
N VAL A 23 10.96 8.27 -1.78
CA VAL A 23 10.28 8.59 -3.04
C VAL A 23 8.76 8.54 -2.84
N TRP A 24 8.05 9.45 -3.49
CA TRP A 24 6.59 9.46 -3.56
C TRP A 24 6.14 8.73 -4.82
N TYR A 25 5.20 7.82 -4.63
CA TYR A 25 4.56 7.06 -5.70
C TYR A 25 3.07 7.33 -5.70
N THR A 26 2.47 7.30 -6.88
CA THR A 26 1.04 7.50 -7.10
C THR A 26 0.36 6.17 -7.28
N ILE A 27 -0.77 5.99 -6.59
CA ILE A 27 -1.65 4.85 -6.73
C ILE A 27 -2.47 5.05 -8.00
N GLY A 28 -2.22 4.20 -9.00
CA GLY A 28 -2.96 4.16 -10.27
C GLY A 28 -4.31 3.45 -10.13
N PHE A 29 -5.04 3.34 -11.23
CA PHE A 29 -6.38 2.74 -11.23
C PHE A 29 -6.33 1.25 -10.86
N SER A 30 -5.50 0.47 -11.56
CA SER A 30 -5.31 -0.96 -11.28
C SER A 30 -4.81 -1.17 -9.85
N SER A 31 -3.83 -0.39 -9.42
CA SER A 31 -3.26 -0.45 -8.06
C SER A 31 -4.29 -0.15 -6.98
N ALA A 32 -5.14 0.87 -7.16
CA ALA A 32 -6.20 1.17 -6.19
C ALA A 32 -7.18 0.00 -6.07
N PHE A 33 -7.57 -0.59 -7.20
CA PHE A 33 -8.46 -1.75 -7.22
C PHE A 33 -7.82 -2.96 -6.53
N ASP A 34 -6.60 -3.32 -6.91
CA ASP A 34 -5.89 -4.48 -6.38
C ASP A 34 -5.62 -4.33 -4.88
N PHE A 35 -5.18 -3.14 -4.43
CA PHE A 35 -4.97 -2.86 -3.01
C PHE A 35 -6.27 -2.98 -2.21
N ASN A 36 -7.36 -2.38 -2.70
CA ASN A 36 -8.65 -2.44 -2.00
C ASN A 36 -9.23 -3.87 -2.00
N LYS A 37 -8.98 -4.66 -3.04
CA LYS A 37 -9.31 -6.09 -3.07
C LYS A 37 -8.47 -6.88 -2.07
N ALA A 38 -7.18 -6.59 -1.98
CA ALA A 38 -6.29 -7.21 -1.00
C ALA A 38 -6.71 -6.88 0.43
N LEU A 39 -7.16 -5.65 0.71
CA LEU A 39 -7.77 -5.32 2.00
C LEU A 39 -8.96 -6.24 2.31
N MET A 40 -9.84 -6.52 1.35
CA MET A 40 -10.96 -7.44 1.60
C MET A 40 -10.51 -8.89 1.81
N ARG A 41 -9.42 -9.30 1.17
CA ARG A 41 -8.89 -10.67 1.21
C ARG A 41 -8.09 -10.97 2.48
N TYR A 42 -7.25 -10.04 2.90
CA TYR A 42 -6.32 -10.21 4.02
C TYR A 42 -6.81 -9.42 5.23
N LYS A 43 -6.81 -10.08 6.39
CA LYS A 43 -7.16 -9.42 7.65
C LYS A 43 -5.96 -8.65 8.17
N ASP A 44 -4.78 -9.27 8.08
CA ASP A 44 -3.55 -8.77 8.66
C ASP A 44 -2.41 -8.70 7.63
N ARG A 45 -1.41 -7.86 7.90
CA ARG A 45 -0.18 -7.78 7.07
C ARG A 45 0.44 -9.19 6.97
N SER A 46 0.53 -9.93 8.08
CA SER A 46 1.20 -11.24 8.11
C SER A 46 0.60 -12.26 7.15
N ASP A 47 -0.67 -12.08 6.74
CA ASP A 47 -1.37 -12.96 5.81
C ASP A 47 -1.01 -12.70 4.35
N ILE A 48 -0.36 -11.56 4.05
CA ILE A 48 0.00 -11.17 2.69
C ILE A 48 1.19 -12.01 2.22
N PRO A 49 1.04 -12.80 1.14
CA PRO A 49 2.12 -13.56 0.54
C PRO A 49 3.25 -12.66 0.03
N ASP A 50 4.48 -13.16 0.06
CA ASP A 50 5.67 -12.41 -0.38
C ASP A 50 5.74 -12.20 -1.90
N ASP A 51 5.00 -12.99 -2.67
CA ASP A 51 4.90 -12.96 -4.13
C ASP A 51 3.76 -12.07 -4.64
N GLU A 52 2.92 -11.49 -3.76
CA GLU A 52 1.89 -10.56 -4.18
C GLU A 52 2.47 -9.18 -4.44
N LEU A 53 2.45 -8.78 -5.72
CA LEU A 53 3.02 -7.53 -6.19
C LEU A 53 1.93 -6.54 -6.60
N ILE A 54 2.25 -5.27 -6.48
CA ILE A 54 1.40 -4.16 -6.90
C ILE A 54 2.27 -3.11 -7.61
N SER A 55 1.78 -2.60 -8.74
CA SER A 55 2.47 -1.57 -9.51
C SER A 55 2.07 -0.18 -9.04
N LEU A 56 3.03 0.73 -8.82
CA LEU A 56 2.79 2.15 -8.52
C LEU A 56 3.62 3.01 -9.49
N THR A 57 3.19 4.24 -9.76
CA THR A 57 3.94 5.14 -10.65
C THR A 57 4.69 6.21 -9.89
N ASP A 58 5.92 6.51 -10.28
CA ASP A 58 6.67 7.63 -9.70
C ASP A 58 6.20 8.99 -10.24
N ALA A 59 6.88 10.08 -9.87
CA ALA A 59 6.55 11.42 -10.32
C ALA A 59 6.75 11.64 -11.84
N THR A 60 7.51 10.77 -12.51
CA THR A 60 7.73 10.80 -13.96
C THR A 60 6.70 9.97 -14.73
N GLY A 61 5.85 9.22 -14.01
CA GLY A 61 4.86 8.30 -14.57
C GLY A 61 5.43 6.92 -14.87
N TYR A 62 6.68 6.62 -14.50
CA TYR A 62 7.27 5.32 -14.71
C TYR A 62 6.71 4.31 -13.69
N PRO A 63 6.24 3.13 -14.12
CA PRO A 63 5.69 2.11 -13.23
C PRO A 63 6.80 1.31 -12.52
N TYR A 64 6.62 1.09 -11.23
CA TYR A 64 7.48 0.26 -10.39
C TYR A 64 6.64 -0.79 -9.66
N GLU A 65 7.13 -2.01 -9.61
CA GLU A 65 6.51 -3.09 -8.85
C GLU A 65 7.05 -3.15 -7.43
N PHE A 66 6.12 -3.24 -6.47
CA PHE A 66 6.42 -3.38 -5.06
C PHE A 66 5.68 -4.58 -4.50
N LYS A 67 6.26 -5.20 -3.46
CA LYS A 67 5.50 -6.14 -2.63
C LYS A 67 4.30 -5.42 -2.02
N LEU A 68 3.13 -6.04 -2.10
CA LEU A 68 1.90 -5.50 -1.54
C LEU A 68 2.05 -5.17 -0.05
N SER A 69 2.80 -5.99 0.68
CA SER A 69 3.13 -5.75 2.09
C SER A 69 3.85 -4.42 2.35
N ILE A 70 4.80 -4.03 1.48
CA ILE A 70 5.51 -2.74 1.59
C ILE A 70 4.53 -1.59 1.35
N VAL A 71 3.64 -1.74 0.38
CA VAL A 71 2.63 -0.72 0.06
C VAL A 71 1.61 -0.60 1.19
N TRP A 72 1.21 -1.71 1.80
CA TRP A 72 0.33 -1.75 2.96
C TRP A 72 0.90 -0.91 4.12
N ASP A 73 2.16 -1.15 4.47
CA ASP A 73 2.84 -0.41 5.54
C ASP A 73 2.99 1.08 5.19
N ALA A 74 3.27 1.40 3.92
CA ALA A 74 3.38 2.77 3.44
C ALA A 74 2.05 3.54 3.50
N VAL A 75 0.95 2.91 3.08
CA VAL A 75 -0.40 3.48 3.17
C VAL A 75 -0.77 3.72 4.62
N LEU A 76 -0.53 2.73 5.48
CA LEU A 76 -0.83 2.83 6.91
C LEU A 76 -0.05 3.98 7.56
N ALA A 77 1.26 4.05 7.31
CA ALA A 77 2.13 5.10 7.84
C ALA A 77 1.73 6.50 7.35
N GLN A 78 1.20 6.61 6.13
CA GLN A 78 0.68 7.85 5.60
C GLN A 78 -0.63 8.26 6.28
N GLN A 79 -1.55 7.32 6.49
CA GLN A 79 -2.86 7.60 7.08
C GLN A 79 -2.76 7.94 8.57
N ALA A 80 -1.78 7.38 9.29
CA ALA A 80 -1.53 7.72 10.68
C ALA A 80 -1.09 9.19 10.92
N LYS A 81 -0.78 9.95 9.86
CA LYS A 81 -0.37 11.36 9.93
C LYS A 81 -1.49 12.34 9.60
N LYS A 82 -2.67 11.84 9.21
CA LYS A 82 -3.87 12.66 8.97
C LYS A 82 -4.69 12.73 10.25
#